data_AF-N9LP15-F1
#
_entry.id   AF-N9LP15-F1
#
_cell.length_a   1.000
_cell.length_b   1.000
_cell.length_c   1.000
_cell.angle_alpha   90.00
_cell.angle_beta   90.00
_cell.angle_gamma   90.00
#
_symmetry.space_group_name_H-M   'P 1'
#
loop_
_entity.id
_entity.type
_entity.pdbx_description
1 polymer ?
#
loop_
_entity_poly.entity_id
_entity_poly.type
_entity_poly.pdbx_seq_one_letter_code
_entity_poly.pdbx_strand_id
1 'polypeptide(L)' 'MIQVDFSKLSPQVVWRHFETLCTIPRPSKHEQRLRQHLKDWAEQRNLETYVDNIGNLIIRKAASTGKE' A
#
# COMPACT_ATOMS: atom_id res chain seq x y z
N MET A 1 16.16 0.37 -19.52
CA MET A 1 15.41 -0.12 -18.34
C MET A 1 14.44 -1.17 -18.84
N ILE A 2 14.50 -2.39 -18.32
CA ILE A 2 13.55 -3.45 -18.72
C ILE A 2 12.20 -3.05 -18.12
N GLN A 3 11.21 -2.73 -18.96
CA GLN A 3 9.83 -2.59 -18.50
C GLN A 3 9.26 -3.99 -18.27
N VAL A 4 9.03 -4.32 -17.02
CA VAL A 4 8.29 -5.53 -16.64
C VAL A 4 6.80 -5.18 -16.71
N ASP A 5 6.06 -5.91 -17.53
CA ASP A 5 4.61 -5.79 -17.60
C ASP A 5 3.97 -6.59 -16.45
N PHE A 6 3.68 -5.89 -15.35
CA PHE A 6 3.11 -6.48 -14.13
C PHE A 6 1.68 -7.01 -14.33
N SER A 7 0.96 -6.58 -15.37
CA SER A 7 -0.42 -7.00 -15.65
C SER A 7 -0.55 -8.50 -15.95
N LYS A 8 0.53 -9.13 -16.44
CA LYS A 8 0.59 -10.54 -16.79
C LYS A 8 0.91 -11.46 -15.61
N LEU A 9 1.30 -10.91 -14.48
CA LEU A 9 1.75 -11.68 -13.32
C LEU A 9 0.58 -11.95 -12.37
N SER A 10 0.49 -13.20 -11.89
CA SER A 10 -0.51 -13.63 -10.92
C SER A 10 0.08 -13.75 -9.52
N PRO A 11 -0.65 -13.37 -8.46
CA PRO A 11 -2.00 -12.78 -8.46
C PRO A 11 -1.99 -11.26 -8.73
N GLN A 12 -2.90 -10.81 -9.58
CA GLN A 12 -2.93 -9.44 -10.13
C GLN A 12 -3.04 -8.37 -9.05
N VAL A 13 -3.75 -8.66 -7.95
CA VAL A 13 -3.89 -7.73 -6.82
C VAL A 13 -2.53 -7.40 -6.18
N VAL A 14 -1.66 -8.40 -6.02
CA VAL A 14 -0.33 -8.20 -5.42
C VAL A 14 0.56 -7.41 -6.38
N TRP A 15 0.57 -7.78 -7.66
CA TRP A 15 1.43 -7.14 -8.64
C TRP A 15 1.04 -5.70 -8.94
N ARG A 16 -0.24 -5.35 -8.89
CA ARG A 16 -0.69 -3.94 -8.96
C ARG A 16 -0.17 -3.10 -7.80
N HIS A 17 -0.15 -3.66 -6.59
CA HIS A 17 0.47 -2.99 -5.44
C HIS A 17 1.98 -2.85 -5.59
N PHE A 18 2.65 -3.89 -6.08
CA PHE A 18 4.09 -3.87 -6.31
C PHE A 18 4.50 -2.83 -7.36
N GLU A 19 3.77 -2.74 -8.48
CA GLU A 19 3.97 -1.72 -9.50
C GLU A 19 3.85 -0.30 -8.92
N THR A 20 2.88 -0.07 -8.04
CA THR A 20 2.72 1.21 -7.34
C THR A 20 3.96 1.55 -6.51
N LEU A 21 4.52 0.56 -5.79
CA LEU A 21 5.75 0.72 -4.99
C LEU A 21 6.99 1.00 -5.86
N CYS A 22 7.07 0.41 -7.06
CA CYS A 22 8.15 0.68 -8.00
C CYS A 22 8.02 2.06 -8.66
N THR A 23 6.80 2.53 -8.88
CA THR A 23 6.52 3.80 -9.55
C THR A 23 6.73 5.00 -8.63
N ILE A 24 6.49 4.85 -7.33
CA ILE A 24 6.67 5.94 -6.34
C ILE A 24 8.04 5.79 -5.67
N PRO A 25 9.01 6.70 -5.93
CA PRO A 25 10.30 6.66 -5.26
C PRO A 25 10.13 6.76 -3.74
N ARG A 26 10.77 5.85 -3.02
CA ARG A 26 10.79 5.80 -1.55
C ARG A 26 12.21 5.52 -1.01
N PRO A 27 13.15 6.45 -1.21
CA PRO A 27 14.45 6.36 -0.55
C PRO A 27 14.27 6.52 0.97
N SER A 28 15.22 6.02 1.75
CA SER A 28 15.19 6.13 3.20
C SER A 28 14.96 7.58 3.65
N LYS A 29 14.03 7.78 4.59
CA LYS A 29 13.58 9.08 5.14
C LYS A 29 12.70 9.94 4.21
N HIS A 30 12.40 9.47 3.00
CA HIS A 30 11.56 10.14 2.02
C HIS A 30 10.30 9.33 1.66
N GLU A 31 9.78 8.56 2.60
CA GLU A 31 8.64 7.66 2.41
C GLU A 31 7.29 8.40 2.40
N GLN A 32 7.24 9.71 2.68
CA GLN A 32 6.01 10.46 2.96
C GLN A 32 5.03 10.41 1.78
N ARG A 33 5.52 10.52 0.54
CA ARG A 33 4.68 10.45 -0.67
C ARG A 33 4.00 9.10 -0.82
N LEU A 34 4.77 8.02 -0.70
CA LEU A 34 4.24 6.66 -0.77
C LEU A 34 3.28 6.39 0.40
N ARG A 35 3.65 6.83 1.60
CA ARG A 35 2.82 6.71 2.81
C ARG A 35 1.46 7.36 2.62
N GLN A 36 1.42 8.58 2.10
CA GLN A 36 0.16 9.28 1.83
C GLN A 36 -0.68 8.52 0.80
N HIS A 37 -0.07 8.05 -0.29
CA HIS A 37 -0.76 7.27 -1.30
C HIS A 37 -1.41 5.99 -0.74
N LEU A 38 -0.69 5.26 0.12
CA LEU A 38 -1.22 4.06 0.78
C LEU A 38 -2.30 4.37 1.82
N LYS A 39 -2.17 5.49 2.54
CA LYS A 39 -3.19 5.99 3.47
C LYS A 39 -4.49 6.29 2.72
N ASP A 40 -4.43 7.08 1.65
CA ASP A 40 -5.59 7.43 0.84
C ASP A 40 -6.26 6.18 0.25
N TRP A 41 -5.46 5.23 -0.25
CA TRP A 41 -5.94 3.96 -0.79
C TRP A 41 -6.73 3.14 0.26
N ALA A 42 -6.30 3.16 1.52
CA ALA A 42 -6.93 2.45 2.62
C ALA A 42 -8.18 3.16 3.13
N GLU A 43 -8.13 4.50 3.25
CA GLU A 43 -9.29 5.32 3.65
C GLU A 43 -10.43 5.22 2.63
N GLN A 44 -10.13 5.19 1.33
CA GLN A 44 -11.12 4.93 0.28
C GLN A 44 -11.83 3.57 0.39
N ARG A 45 -11.22 2.63 1.14
CA ARG A 45 -11.79 1.30 1.43
C ARG A 45 -12.47 1.24 2.80
N ASN A 46 -12.63 2.39 3.47
CA ASN A 46 -13.14 2.51 4.82
C ASN A 46 -12.33 1.68 5.84
N LEU A 47 -11.02 1.55 5.62
CA LEU A 47 -10.12 0.95 6.60
C LEU A 47 -9.69 2.00 7.62
N GLU A 48 -9.63 1.62 8.89
CA GLU A 48 -9.11 2.50 9.93
C GLU A 48 -7.60 2.66 9.72
N THR A 49 -7.14 3.92 9.65
CA THR A 49 -5.73 4.22 9.43
C THR A 49 -5.24 5.37 10.30
N TYR A 50 -3.98 5.31 10.70
CA TYR A 50 -3.29 6.42 11.33
C TYR A 50 -1.78 6.33 11.08
N VAL A 51 -1.10 7.46 11.28
CA VAL A 51 0.36 7.53 11.27
C VAL A 51 0.82 7.73 12.71
N ASP A 52 1.74 6.89 13.18
CA ASP A 52 2.29 7.04 14.52
C ASP A 52 3.29 8.21 14.62
N ASN A 53 3.76 8.51 15.82
CA ASN A 53 4.69 9.61 16.07
C ASN A 53 6.07 9.43 15.39
N ILE A 54 6.41 8.20 14.98
CA ILE A 54 7.67 7.86 14.32
C ILE A 54 7.51 7.88 12.79
N GLY A 55 6.29 7.98 12.29
CA GLY A 55 5.96 8.09 10.88
C GLY A 55 5.55 6.79 10.20
N ASN A 56 5.31 5.71 10.96
CA ASN A 56 4.80 4.46 10.42
C ASN A 56 3.31 4.60 10.09
N LEU A 57 2.90 4.09 8.92
CA LEU A 57 1.48 3.96 8.58
C LEU A 57 0.94 2.65 9.12
N ILE A 58 -0.10 2.74 9.96
CA ILE A 58 -0.84 1.60 10.48
C ILE A 58 -2.19 1.55 9.79
N ILE A 59 -2.54 0.38 9.25
CA ILE A 59 -3.83 0.11 8.60
C ILE A 59 -4.48 -1.06 9.34
N ARG A 60 -5.69 -0.87 9.86
CA ARG A 60 -6.47 -1.90 10.55
C ARG A 60 -7.64 -2.32 9.68
N LYS A 61 -7.85 -3.62 9.62
CA LYS A 61 -8.97 -4.26 8.95
C LYS A 61 -9.67 -5.17 9.95
N ALA A 62 -10.98 -5.00 10.11
CA ALA A 62 -11.78 -5.89 10.95
C ALA A 62 -11.71 -7.33 10.45
N ALA A 63 -11.88 -8.28 11.38
CA ALA A 63 -12.02 -9.69 11.04
C ALA A 63 -13.16 -9.91 10.05
N SER A 64 -12.99 -10.88 9.16
CA SER A 64 -14.09 -11.34 8.30
C SER A 64 -15.11 -12.11 9.14
N THR A 65 -16.40 -11.91 8.88
CA THR A 65 -17.48 -12.67 9.53
C THR A 65 -17.20 -14.17 9.55
N GLY A 66 -17.29 -14.80 10.73
CA GLY A 66 -17.09 -16.24 10.91
C GLY A 66 -15.64 -16.70 11.05
N LYS A 67 -14.68 -15.77 11.12
CA LYS A 67 -13.29 -16.06 11.50
C LYS A 67 -12.85 -15.06 12.55
N GLU A 68 -13.19 -15.35 13.81
CA GLU A 68 -12.69 -14.62 14.98
C GLU A 68 -11.18 -14.81 15.16
#